data_AF-A0A0T9R1A1-F1
#
_entry.id   AF-A0A0T9R1A1-F1
#
_cell.length_a   1.000
_cell.length_b   1.000
_cell.length_c   1.000
_cell.angle_alpha   90.00
_cell.angle_beta   90.00
_cell.angle_gamma   90.00
#
_symmetry.space_group_name_H-M   'P 1'
#
loop_
_entity.id
_entity.type
_entity.pdbx_description
1 polymer ?
#
loop_
_entity_poly.entity_id
_entity_poly.type
_entity_poly.pdbx_seq_one_letter_code
_entity_poly.pdbx_strand_id
1 'polypeptide(L)'
;MFFFALVAEVSLFALIIILFNYKETYDEKDKVSPSISYDVNVRQVILNGQFVVTSFRSGSLNHLLFEYLYSNPDRKISFDELDEKILKGRHINLNKVSDAMGFRCELKRLLFTCGSDFIIFHPNRLVDYDGVLKIT
;
A
#
# COMPACT_ATOMS: atom_id res chain seq x y z
N MET A 1 8.18 -55.85 -21.35
CA MET A 1 7.02 -54.97 -21.04
C MET A 1 7.09 -54.38 -19.64
N PHE A 2 7.29 -55.17 -18.58
CA PHE A 2 7.37 -54.65 -17.19
C PHE A 2 8.41 -53.55 -16.94
N PHE A 3 9.61 -53.66 -17.53
CA PHE A 3 10.69 -52.68 -17.32
C PHE A 3 10.34 -51.28 -17.86
N PHE A 4 9.60 -51.20 -18.98
CA PHE A 4 9.18 -49.93 -19.56
C PHE A 4 8.10 -49.23 -18.71
N ALA A 5 7.19 -49.99 -18.09
CA ALA A 5 6.17 -49.44 -17.21
C ALA A 5 6.79 -48.81 -15.94
N LEU A 6 7.80 -49.48 -15.36
CA LEU A 6 8.48 -49.02 -14.15
C LEU A 6 9.30 -47.74 -14.40
N VAL A 7 9.98 -47.65 -15.55
CA VAL A 7 10.70 -46.43 -15.96
C VAL A 7 9.73 -45.26 -16.21
N ALA A 8 8.57 -45.54 -16.80
CA ALA A 8 7.54 -44.52 -17.03
C ALA A 8 6.94 -43.99 -15.71
N GLU A 9 6.65 -44.86 -14.75
CA GLU A 9 6.15 -44.46 -13.42
C GLU A 9 7.15 -43.59 -12.65
N VAL A 10 8.42 -43.99 -12.62
CA VAL A 10 9.48 -43.21 -11.95
C VAL A 10 9.66 -41.84 -12.62
N SER A 11 9.59 -41.79 -13.95
CA SER A 11 9.69 -40.54 -14.70
C SER A 11 8.50 -39.61 -14.44
N LEU A 12 7.28 -40.17 -14.35
CA LEU A 12 6.08 -39.40 -14.01
C LEU A 12 6.17 -38.82 -12.60
N PHE A 13 6.65 -39.61 -11.64
CA PHE A 13 6.83 -39.17 -10.26
C PHE A 13 7.87 -38.05 -10.14
N ALA A 14 9.00 -38.18 -10.85
CA ALA A 14 10.02 -37.13 -10.91
C ALA A 14 9.47 -35.83 -11.53
N LEU A 15 8.67 -35.92 -12.59
CA LEU A 15 8.02 -34.77 -13.20
C LEU A 15 7.08 -34.06 -12.23
N ILE A 16 6.28 -34.81 -11.46
CA ILE A 16 5.36 -34.25 -10.47
C ILE A 16 6.14 -33.49 -9.39
N ILE A 17 7.25 -34.06 -8.88
CA ILE A 17 8.10 -33.39 -7.89
C ILE A 17 8.68 -32.09 -8.47
N ILE A 18 9.18 -32.12 -9.71
CA ILE A 18 9.73 -30.91 -10.36
C ILE A 18 8.65 -29.84 -10.51
N LEU A 19 7.44 -30.22 -10.94
CA LEU A 19 6.32 -29.28 -11.08
C LEU A 19 5.91 -28.69 -9.71
N PHE A 20 5.93 -29.49 -8.65
CA PHE A 20 5.62 -29.02 -7.29
C PHE A 20 6.66 -28.02 -6.78
N ASN A 21 7.95 -28.34 -6.93
CA ASN A 21 9.05 -27.44 -6.55
C ASN A 21 9.04 -26.15 -7.39
N TYR A 22 8.74 -26.27 -8.69
CA TYR A 22 8.63 -25.11 -9.58
C TYR A 22 7.47 -24.20 -9.15
N LYS A 23 6.32 -24.78 -8.77
CA LYS A 23 5.19 -24.02 -8.25
C LYS A 23 5.53 -23.28 -6.95
N GLU A 24 6.19 -23.94 -6.00
CA GLU A 24 6.62 -23.28 -4.74
C GLU A 24 7.60 -22.13 -5.01
N THR A 25 8.56 -22.34 -5.91
CA THR A 25 9.54 -21.30 -6.29
C THR A 25 8.87 -20.12 -7.03
N TYR A 26 7.81 -20.40 -7.79
CA TYR A 26 7.04 -19.38 -8.51
C TYR A 26 6.18 -18.54 -7.54
N ASP A 27 5.47 -19.18 -6.60
CA ASP A 27 4.65 -18.50 -5.59
C ASP A 27 5.50 -17.58 -4.67
N GLU A 28 6.76 -17.94 -4.39
CA GLU A 28 7.67 -17.07 -3.63
C GLU A 28 8.16 -15.84 -4.42
N LYS A 29 8.33 -15.95 -5.73
CA LYS A 29 8.86 -14.83 -6.55
C LYS A 29 7.81 -13.79 -6.93
N ASP A 30 6.52 -14.15 -6.96
CA ASP A 30 5.41 -13.25 -7.32
C ASP A 30 4.76 -12.57 -6.11
N LYS A 31 5.27 -12.77 -4.88
CA LYS A 31 4.91 -11.95 -3.70
C LYS A 31 5.53 -10.55 -3.85
N VAL A 32 4.99 -9.75 -4.77
CA VAL A 32 5.24 -8.31 -4.83
C VAL A 32 4.71 -7.71 -3.53
N SER A 33 5.61 -7.37 -2.62
CA SER A 33 5.26 -6.69 -1.38
C SER A 33 4.45 -5.44 -1.71
N PRO A 34 3.25 -5.28 -1.14
CA PRO A 34 2.42 -4.16 -1.51
C PRO A 34 3.10 -2.85 -1.11
N SER A 35 3.17 -1.91 -2.05
CA SER A 35 3.86 -0.63 -1.88
C SER A 35 2.99 0.53 -2.33
N ILE A 36 3.13 1.66 -1.65
CA ILE A 36 2.46 2.91 -2.01
C ILE A 36 3.48 3.92 -2.49
N SER A 37 3.21 4.54 -3.62
CA SER A 37 4.03 5.60 -4.18
C SER A 37 3.20 6.83 -4.46
N TYR A 38 3.87 7.99 -4.49
CA TYR A 38 3.26 9.26 -4.83
C TYR A 38 3.98 9.86 -6.04
N ASP A 39 3.25 10.04 -7.14
CA ASP A 39 3.73 10.79 -8.29
C ASP A 39 3.33 12.25 -8.15
N VAL A 40 4.32 13.10 -7.87
CA VAL A 40 4.16 14.55 -7.67
C VAL A 40 3.72 15.27 -8.95
N ASN A 41 4.13 14.78 -10.13
CA ASN A 41 3.85 15.45 -11.40
C ASN A 41 2.35 15.41 -11.73
N VAL A 42 1.76 14.22 -11.56
CA VAL A 42 0.32 13.99 -11.79
C VAL A 42 -0.52 14.09 -10.51
N ARG A 43 0.12 14.17 -9.34
CA ARG A 43 -0.47 14.25 -7.99
C ARG A 43 -1.35 13.05 -7.67
N GLN A 44 -0.87 11.87 -8.02
CA GLN A 44 -1.57 10.61 -7.83
C GLN A 44 -0.86 9.73 -6.82
N VAL A 45 -1.66 9.09 -5.96
CA VAL A 45 -1.20 8.05 -5.05
C VAL A 45 -1.45 6.72 -5.72
N ILE A 46 -0.40 5.93 -5.92
CA ILE A 46 -0.41 4.70 -6.69
C ILE A 46 -0.07 3.53 -5.77
N LEU A 47 -0.89 2.50 -5.79
CA LEU A 47 -0.67 1.24 -5.10
C LEU A 47 -0.09 0.22 -6.08
N ASN A 48 1.00 -0.43 -5.69
CA ASN A 48 1.74 -1.46 -6.44
C ASN A 48 2.12 -1.02 -7.87
N GLY A 49 2.33 0.28 -8.08
CA GLY A 49 2.63 0.85 -9.40
C GLY A 49 1.50 0.78 -10.43
N GLN A 50 0.31 0.28 -10.06
CA GLN A 50 -0.76 0.00 -11.02
C GLN A 50 -2.09 0.65 -10.67
N PHE A 51 -2.46 0.72 -9.39
CA PHE A 51 -3.79 1.16 -8.98
C PHE A 51 -3.75 2.59 -8.44
N VAL A 52 -4.42 3.53 -9.10
CA VAL A 52 -4.59 4.89 -8.58
C VAL A 52 -5.57 4.85 -7.42
N VAL A 53 -5.07 5.10 -6.21
CA VAL A 53 -5.86 5.15 -4.97
C VAL A 53 -6.64 6.46 -4.90
N THR A 54 -5.94 7.56 -5.14
CA THR A 54 -6.52 8.91 -5.11
C THR A 54 -5.70 9.85 -5.98
N SER A 55 -6.34 10.94 -6.39
CA SER A 55 -5.73 12.00 -7.21
C SER A 55 -6.12 13.35 -6.62
N PHE A 56 -5.15 14.26 -6.55
CA PHE A 56 -5.36 15.57 -5.96
C PHE A 56 -5.38 16.68 -6.99
N ARG A 57 -6.32 17.61 -6.82
CA ARG A 57 -6.31 18.88 -7.56
C ARG A 57 -5.08 19.69 -7.16
N SER A 58 -4.39 20.25 -8.14
CA SER A 58 -3.23 21.13 -7.91
C SER A 58 -3.57 22.27 -6.95
N GLY A 59 -2.72 22.48 -5.95
CA GLY A 59 -2.89 23.50 -4.91
C GLY A 59 -4.06 23.28 -3.96
N SER A 60 -4.75 22.14 -4.04
CA SER A 60 -5.80 21.81 -3.07
C SER A 60 -5.21 21.54 -1.69
N LEU A 61 -6.03 21.70 -0.66
CA LEU A 61 -5.60 21.43 0.71
C LEU A 61 -5.17 19.96 0.89
N ASN A 62 -5.93 19.03 0.31
CA ASN A 62 -5.61 17.61 0.36
C ASN A 62 -4.29 17.29 -0.34
N HIS A 63 -4.00 17.98 -1.46
CA HIS A 63 -2.72 17.86 -2.15
C HIS A 63 -1.56 18.24 -1.23
N LEU A 64 -1.58 19.47 -0.70
CA LEU A 64 -0.50 20.00 0.14
C LEU A 64 -0.33 19.18 1.42
N LEU A 65 -1.44 18.75 2.00
CA LEU A 65 -1.45 17.94 3.20
C LEU A 65 -0.84 16.56 2.96
N PHE A 66 -1.27 15.86 1.91
CA PHE A 66 -0.71 14.56 1.58
C PHE A 66 0.77 14.64 1.19
N GLU A 67 1.15 15.63 0.39
CA GLU A 67 2.55 15.87 -0.01
C GLU A 67 3.45 16.06 1.22
N TYR A 68 2.98 16.82 2.21
CA TYR A 68 3.70 17.02 3.46
C TYR A 68 3.83 15.73 4.29
N LEU A 69 2.74 14.97 4.43
CA LEU A 69 2.73 13.70 5.16
C LEU A 69 3.63 12.66 4.48
N TYR A 70 3.59 12.58 3.15
CA TYR A 70 4.43 11.67 2.37
C TYR A 70 5.91 12.00 2.49
N SER A 71 6.25 13.30 2.60
CA SER A 71 7.63 13.77 2.84
C SER A 71 8.09 13.56 4.29
N ASN A 72 7.19 13.22 5.21
CA ASN A 72 7.45 13.02 6.63
C ASN A 72 6.83 11.70 7.13
N PRO A 73 7.21 10.54 6.55
CA PRO A 73 6.62 9.26 6.90
C PRO A 73 6.94 8.88 8.36
N ASP A 74 6.03 8.12 8.97
CA ASP A 74 6.11 7.58 10.33
C ASP A 74 6.31 8.62 11.45
N ARG A 75 6.21 9.92 11.13
CA ARG A 75 6.33 11.01 12.09
C ARG A 75 4.97 11.48 12.59
N LYS A 76 4.87 11.73 13.89
CA LYS A 76 3.73 12.43 14.50
C LYS A 76 3.78 13.90 14.10
N ILE A 77 2.81 14.32 13.28
CA ILE A 77 2.61 15.71 12.89
C ILE A 77 1.49 16.28 13.74
N SER A 78 1.75 17.37 14.46
CA SER A 78 0.74 18.05 15.28
C SER A 78 -0.17 18.94 14.45
N PHE A 79 -1.34 19.26 14.99
CA PHE A 79 -2.25 20.23 14.39
C PHE A 79 -1.60 21.59 14.24
N ASP A 80 -0.89 22.07 15.26
CA ASP A 80 -0.23 23.39 15.25
C ASP A 80 0.81 23.49 14.13
N GLU A 81 1.61 22.43 13.95
CA GLU A 81 2.59 22.36 12.85
C GLU A 81 1.91 22.38 11.48
N LEU A 82 0.79 21.65 11.33
CA LEU A 82 0.00 21.70 10.11
C LEU A 82 -0.61 23.07 9.89
N ASP A 83 -1.08 23.74 10.94
CA ASP A 83 -1.73 25.05 10.83
C ASP A 83 -0.75 26.12 10.35
N GLU A 84 0.47 26.12 10.91
CA GLU A 84 1.52 27.04 10.50
C GLU A 84 1.93 26.84 9.02
N LYS A 85 2.09 25.59 8.59
CA LYS A 85 2.67 25.27 7.27
C LYS A 85 1.64 25.15 6.15
N ILE A 86 0.46 24.60 6.44
CA ILE A 86 -0.49 24.11 5.44
C ILE A 86 -1.89 24.68 5.64
N LEU A 87 -2.47 24.58 6.84
CA LEU A 87 -3.90 24.89 7.05
C LEU A 87 -4.15 26.41 7.07
N LYS A 88 -3.20 27.20 7.59
CA LYS A 88 -3.22 28.66 7.63
C LYS A 88 -4.51 29.21 8.25
N GLY A 89 -4.89 28.69 9.42
CA GLY A 89 -6.08 29.06 10.18
C GLY A 89 -7.36 28.35 9.75
N ARG A 90 -7.29 27.35 8.87
CA ARG A 90 -8.46 26.56 8.47
C ARG A 90 -8.80 25.54 9.55
N HIS A 91 -10.07 25.53 9.96
CA HIS A 91 -10.57 24.55 10.91
C HIS A 91 -10.86 23.21 10.20
N ILE A 92 -10.12 22.16 10.56
CA ILE A 92 -10.23 20.83 9.95
C ILE A 92 -10.22 19.77 11.03
N ASN A 93 -11.04 18.75 10.85
CA ASN A 93 -11.04 17.58 11.71
C ASN A 93 -10.04 16.55 11.19
N LEU A 94 -8.91 16.36 11.88
CA LEU A 94 -7.85 15.41 11.50
C LEU A 94 -8.33 13.96 11.40
N ASN A 95 -9.38 13.57 12.13
CA ASN A 95 -9.95 12.23 12.04
C ASN A 95 -10.66 11.97 10.70
N LYS A 96 -11.07 13.02 9.99
CA LYS A 96 -11.75 12.97 8.68
C LYS A 96 -10.84 13.32 7.52
N VAL A 97 -9.62 13.77 7.78
CA VAL A 97 -8.67 14.21 6.76
C VAL A 97 -8.33 13.09 5.78
N SER A 98 -8.07 11.88 6.27
CA SER A 98 -7.78 10.72 5.42
C SER A 98 -8.96 10.35 4.51
N ASP A 99 -10.20 10.49 5.00
CA ASP A 99 -11.40 10.27 4.18
C ASP A 99 -11.52 11.37 3.11
N ALA A 100 -11.29 12.62 3.50
CA ALA A 100 -11.33 13.77 2.61
C ALA A 100 -10.25 13.67 1.50
N MET A 101 -9.09 13.08 1.80
CA MET A 101 -8.04 12.78 0.82
C MET A 101 -8.40 11.63 -0.14
N GLY A 102 -9.50 10.91 0.11
CA GLY A 102 -9.98 9.84 -0.77
C GLY A 102 -9.45 8.45 -0.43
N PHE A 103 -8.78 8.26 0.71
CA PHE A 103 -8.39 6.93 1.17
C PHE A 103 -9.61 6.18 1.71
N ARG A 104 -9.82 4.96 1.22
CA ARG A 104 -10.98 4.13 1.59
C ARG A 104 -10.60 3.05 2.62
N CYS A 105 -11.57 2.72 3.46
CA CYS A 105 -11.65 1.50 4.27
C CYS A 105 -10.33 1.09 4.94
N GLU A 106 -9.83 -0.09 4.60
CA GLU A 106 -8.64 -0.71 5.21
C GLU A 106 -7.36 0.08 4.92
N LEU A 107 -7.25 0.66 3.72
CA LEU A 107 -6.07 1.39 3.32
C LEU A 107 -5.90 2.66 4.19
N LYS A 108 -7.00 3.35 4.50
CA LYS A 108 -6.99 4.45 5.47
C LYS A 108 -6.48 3.97 6.83
N ARG A 109 -7.05 2.88 7.36
CA ARG A 109 -6.73 2.38 8.70
C ARG A 109 -5.28 1.93 8.82
N LEU A 110 -4.75 1.35 7.76
CA LEU A 110 -3.38 0.85 7.72
C LEU A 110 -2.37 2.00 7.61
N LEU A 111 -2.64 2.95 6.71
CA LEU A 111 -1.71 4.02 6.37
C LEU A 111 -1.80 5.22 7.30
N PHE A 112 -2.90 5.44 8.01
CA PHE A 112 -3.08 6.65 8.83
C PHE A 112 -3.42 6.30 10.26
N THR A 113 -2.72 6.96 11.19
CA THR A 113 -3.12 7.02 12.60
C THR A 113 -3.44 8.48 12.93
N CYS A 114 -4.72 8.76 13.16
CA CYS A 114 -5.19 10.11 13.50
C CYS A 114 -5.60 10.18 14.96
N GLY A 115 -5.22 11.27 15.62
CA GLY A 115 -5.77 11.71 16.90
C GLY A 115 -6.57 13.00 16.74
N SER A 116 -7.03 13.57 17.87
CA SER A 116 -7.69 14.87 17.89
C SER A 116 -6.79 16.02 17.42
N ASP A 117 -5.49 15.92 17.69
CA ASP A 117 -4.48 16.96 17.56
C ASP A 117 -3.27 16.51 16.73
N PHE A 118 -3.30 15.31 16.16
CA PHE A 118 -2.19 14.80 15.36
C PHE A 118 -2.61 13.85 14.24
N ILE A 119 -1.71 13.67 13.29
CA ILE A 119 -1.80 12.66 12.24
C ILE A 119 -0.42 12.04 12.00
N ILE A 120 -0.40 10.74 11.70
CA ILE A 120 0.79 10.01 11.27
C ILE A 120 0.45 9.25 9.99
N PHE A 121 1.35 9.29 9.02
CA PHE A 121 1.27 8.50 7.79
C PHE A 121 2.31 7.37 7.82
N HIS A 122 1.87 6.13 7.60
CA HIS A 122 2.64 4.90 7.77
C HIS A 122 2.74 4.12 6.45
N PRO A 123 3.57 4.55 5.49
CA PRO A 123 3.68 3.86 4.20
C PRO A 123 4.22 2.42 4.35
N ASN A 124 5.08 2.18 5.34
CA ASN A 124 5.74 0.88 5.56
C ASN A 124 4.81 -0.20 6.11
N ARG A 125 3.73 0.18 6.82
CA ARG A 125 2.74 -0.80 7.34
C ARG A 125 2.04 -1.61 6.27
N LEU A 126 2.08 -1.13 5.02
CA LEU A 126 1.57 -1.86 3.88
C LEU A 126 2.38 -3.13 3.63
N VAL A 127 3.70 -3.07 3.75
CA VAL A 127 4.63 -4.18 3.49
C VAL A 127 4.39 -5.34 4.47
N ASP A 128 4.07 -5.02 5.72
CA ASP A 128 3.86 -6.00 6.79
C ASP A 128 2.42 -6.56 6.83
N TYR A 129 1.55 -6.12 5.93
CA TYR A 129 0.14 -6.51 5.94
C TYR A 129 -0.09 -7.80 5.13
N ASP A 130 -0.32 -8.91 5.83
CA ASP A 130 -0.58 -10.24 5.23
C ASP A 130 -2.07 -10.49 4.88
N GLY A 131 -2.89 -9.43 4.89
CA GLY A 131 -4.34 -9.52 4.61
C GLY A 131 -4.73 -9.14 3.18
N VAL A 132 -5.98 -9.44 2.81
CA VAL A 132 -6.56 -8.96 1.54
C VAL A 132 -6.96 -7.48 1.69
N LEU A 133 -6.35 -6.60 0.89
CA LEU A 133 -6.76 -5.20 0.78
C LEU A 133 -8.05 -5.11 -0.04
N LYS A 134 -9.20 -4.89 0.60
CA LYS A 134 -10.44 -4.58 -0.10
C LYS A 134 -10.42 -3.12 -0.56
N ILE A 135 -10.16 -2.92 -1.84
CA ILE A 135 -10.25 -1.63 -2.53
C ILE A 135 -11.62 -1.60 -3.21
N THR A 136 -12.66 -1.18 -2.49
CA THR A 136 -14.02 -1.04 -3.06
C THR A 136 -14.67 0.21 -2.48
#